data_AF-A0A8H3GW55-F1
#
_entry.id   AF-A0A8H3GW55-F1
#
_cell.length_a   1.000
_cell.length_b   1.000
_cell.length_c   1.000
_cell.angle_alpha   90.00
_cell.angle_beta   90.00
_cell.angle_gamma   90.00
#
_symmetry.space_group_name_H-M   'P 1'
#
loop_
_entity.id
_entity.type
_entity.pdbx_description
1 polymer ?
#
loop_
_entity_poly.entity_id
_entity_poly.type
_entity_poly.pdbx_seq_one_letter_code
_entity_poly.pdbx_strand_id
1 'polypeptide(L)'
;MQRRKSQVSVKIPHAPLSKRDDNKTPVSAQVDRKMPKARPSFVMVSVEIPVRGSSSKSKNKIQDQNVEPVPEAKNRTLKRKRSASDPAVNGAMDTKKKGPEQGQSGKKSSVRDKPAEVVVTLPQPKWIPIPTDISYEETMRRMQLREFLARFQPLMKLPQVHLDILSRLSAPMRRYIPKATLKPVLLALVDLMGADAAPKMRQECQTTLRYIRNAKGDLATTWDALAELRRTCCSEIPNPDHPPTSDIGVDDESEDENEEQARVTRRASRLARASQPSPPPKDSSLDYQLVCGWQFLPILVFLAELALQTPSVRADIDDGLRNLSIAAHKTHVAKLAEEKSRWSDQRQKFTPMFAALQSTRSQEVEAANAQGTHARGSSTTVKIKELKSKRKIAEADHQRIIRKLSIAYNLELRACAGRGAYLGSDRSGRQYFALSLAPKSAHNENRWEYWSTFVSCWGAKTDGIQPRWYGFDNPSELRLLAGTLEHNTKQGSTPSKEEDSLVRSLLVFADFLDDRIKN
;
A
#
# COMPACT_ATOMS: atom_id res chain seq x y z
N MET A 1 18.25 -11.79 42.43
CA MET A 1 17.23 -11.51 41.41
C MET A 1 17.85 -11.61 40.02
N GLN A 2 17.54 -12.67 39.26
CA GLN A 2 17.99 -12.83 37.88
C GLN A 2 17.25 -11.82 36.98
N ARG A 3 18.00 -10.91 36.34
CA ARG A 3 17.46 -10.00 35.32
C ARG A 3 17.13 -10.81 34.06
N ARG A 4 15.85 -10.85 33.68
CA ARG A 4 15.43 -11.42 32.39
C ARG A 4 15.83 -10.47 31.26
N LYS A 5 16.71 -10.92 30.38
CA LYS A 5 17.04 -10.25 29.11
C LYS A 5 15.95 -10.61 28.08
N SER A 6 15.27 -9.61 27.54
CA SER A 6 14.36 -9.78 26.39
C SER A 6 15.09 -9.41 25.11
N GLN A 7 15.34 -10.39 24.25
CA GLN A 7 15.94 -10.23 22.93
C GLN A 7 14.82 -10.09 21.90
N VAL A 8 14.84 -9.04 21.08
CA VAL A 8 13.93 -8.89 19.93
C VAL A 8 14.74 -9.09 18.65
N SER A 9 14.34 -10.05 17.83
CA SER A 9 15.00 -10.38 16.55
C SER A 9 14.15 -9.87 15.39
N VAL A 10 14.71 -8.99 14.56
CA VAL A 10 14.07 -8.52 13.31
C VAL A 10 14.81 -9.17 12.14
N LYS A 11 14.08 -9.86 11.26
CA LYS A 11 14.64 -10.55 10.09
C LYS A 11 14.35 -9.72 8.84
N ILE A 12 15.39 -9.20 8.21
CA ILE A 12 15.30 -8.46 6.94
C ILE A 12 15.84 -9.38 5.82
N PRO A 13 15.06 -9.66 4.76
CA PRO A 13 15.57 -10.38 3.61
C PRO A 13 16.52 -9.46 2.80
N HIS A 14 17.80 -9.83 2.72
CA HIS A 14 18.73 -9.27 1.75
C HIS A 14 18.74 -10.14 0.49
N ALA A 15 18.47 -9.54 -0.67
CA ALA A 15 18.96 -10.08 -1.94
C ALA A 15 20.47 -9.77 -2.04
N PRO A 16 21.33 -10.71 -2.48
CA PRO A 16 22.76 -10.46 -2.55
C PRO A 16 23.07 -9.43 -3.64
N LEU A 17 23.64 -8.29 -3.22
CA LEU A 17 24.39 -7.41 -4.11
C LEU A 17 25.65 -8.17 -4.55
N SER A 18 25.81 -8.32 -5.86
CA SER A 18 27.00 -8.87 -6.51
C SER A 18 28.25 -8.12 -6.02
N LYS A 19 29.09 -8.78 -5.22
CA LYS A 19 30.45 -8.30 -4.93
C LYS A 19 31.32 -8.66 -6.11
N ARG A 20 31.77 -7.66 -6.87
CA ARG A 20 32.82 -7.83 -7.87
C ARG A 20 34.12 -7.39 -7.22
N ASP A 21 34.99 -8.36 -6.92
CA ASP A 21 36.38 -8.12 -6.53
C ASP A 21 37.18 -7.89 -7.80
N ASP A 22 37.68 -6.67 -7.98
CA ASP A 22 38.68 -6.34 -8.99
C ASP A 22 40.06 -6.74 -8.44
N ASN A 23 40.59 -7.88 -8.91
CA ASN A 23 42.01 -8.11 -9.21
C ASN A 23 42.27 -9.60 -9.49
N LYS A 24 42.41 -9.97 -10.78
CA LYS A 24 43.44 -10.88 -11.31
C LYS A 24 43.26 -11.13 -12.81
N THR A 25 44.35 -11.00 -13.54
CA THR A 25 44.54 -11.31 -14.97
C THR A 25 44.30 -12.80 -15.27
N PRO A 26 43.86 -13.17 -16.49
CA PRO A 26 43.44 -14.53 -16.80
C PRO A 26 44.60 -15.41 -17.26
N VAL A 27 44.68 -16.63 -16.72
CA VAL A 27 45.38 -17.76 -17.34
C VAL A 27 44.35 -18.87 -17.57
N SER A 28 44.34 -19.37 -18.80
CA SER A 28 43.48 -20.42 -19.32
C SER A 28 43.77 -21.78 -18.68
N ALA A 29 42.73 -22.45 -18.14
CA ALA A 29 42.60 -23.90 -18.15
C ALA A 29 41.17 -24.33 -17.84
N GLN A 30 40.61 -25.10 -18.75
CA GLN A 30 39.29 -25.74 -18.73
C GLN A 30 39.30 -26.92 -17.73
N VAL A 31 38.49 -26.85 -16.66
CA VAL A 31 38.15 -28.02 -15.81
C VAL A 31 36.71 -27.88 -15.29
N ASP A 32 35.89 -28.88 -15.56
CA ASP A 32 34.53 -29.06 -15.02
C ASP A 32 34.53 -29.07 -13.48
N ARG A 33 33.78 -28.14 -12.86
CA ARG A 33 33.46 -28.22 -11.42
C ARG A 33 32.01 -27.84 -11.11
N LYS A 34 31.36 -28.75 -10.36
CA LYS A 34 30.02 -28.65 -9.75
C LYS A 34 29.81 -27.33 -8.99
N MET A 35 28.63 -26.72 -9.15
CA MET A 35 28.20 -25.55 -8.40
C MET A 35 28.12 -25.81 -6.89
N PRO A 36 28.70 -24.94 -6.03
CA PRO A 36 28.44 -24.97 -4.60
C PRO A 36 27.09 -24.31 -4.27
N LYS A 37 26.29 -24.98 -3.43
CA LYS A 37 25.08 -24.40 -2.83
C LYS A 37 25.46 -23.21 -1.94
N ALA A 38 25.04 -22.01 -2.32
CA ALA A 38 25.20 -20.80 -1.52
C ALA A 38 24.37 -20.90 -0.23
N ARG A 39 25.03 -20.79 0.93
CA ARG A 39 24.35 -20.56 2.22
C ARG A 39 24.09 -19.06 2.39
N PRO A 40 22.87 -18.64 2.77
CA PRO A 40 22.62 -17.25 3.12
C PRO A 40 23.41 -16.86 4.38
N SER A 41 24.15 -15.76 4.29
CA SER A 41 24.81 -15.10 5.41
C SER A 41 23.78 -14.28 6.19
N PHE A 42 23.66 -14.52 7.49
CA PHE A 42 22.80 -13.76 8.40
C PHE A 42 23.67 -12.83 9.23
N VAL A 43 23.43 -11.53 9.16
CA VAL A 43 23.96 -10.57 10.14
C VAL A 43 22.90 -10.41 11.23
N MET A 44 23.20 -10.90 12.43
CA MET A 44 22.41 -10.63 13.63
C MET A 44 22.90 -9.34 14.26
N VAL A 45 22.05 -8.32 14.33
CA VAL A 45 22.29 -7.13 15.15
C VAL A 45 21.57 -7.32 16.48
N SER A 46 22.34 -7.48 17.56
CA SER A 46 21.83 -7.54 18.93
C SER A 46 21.82 -6.12 19.51
N VAL A 47 20.64 -5.62 19.90
CA VAL A 47 20.51 -4.34 20.61
C VAL A 47 20.18 -4.62 22.07
N GLU A 48 21.09 -4.27 22.98
CA GLU A 48 20.85 -4.33 24.42
C GLU A 48 20.08 -3.09 24.88
N ILE A 49 18.88 -3.29 25.44
CA ILE A 49 18.07 -2.21 26.01
C ILE A 49 18.26 -2.20 27.54
N PRO A 50 18.88 -1.16 28.13
CA PRO A 50 18.97 -1.06 29.58
C PRO A 50 17.61 -0.69 30.17
N VAL A 51 17.03 -1.60 30.95
CA VAL A 51 15.86 -1.32 31.79
C VAL A 51 16.35 -0.60 33.05
N ARG A 52 16.16 0.73 33.13
CA ARG A 52 16.36 1.49 34.37
C ARG A 52 15.17 1.26 35.31
N GLY A 53 15.46 0.65 36.45
CA GLY A 53 14.53 0.51 37.57
C GLY A 53 14.23 1.87 38.22
N SER A 54 12.97 2.02 38.61
CA SER A 54 12.42 3.17 39.34
C SER A 54 13.10 3.36 40.70
N SER A 55 13.50 4.59 41.02
CA SER A 55 13.81 5.05 42.36
C SER A 55 13.46 6.54 42.51
N SER A 56 13.03 6.87 43.72
CA SER A 56 12.13 7.94 44.14
C SER A 56 12.75 9.34 44.37
N LYS A 57 11.84 10.33 44.47
CA LYS A 57 11.91 11.66 45.12
C LYS A 57 12.64 12.80 44.40
N SER A 58 11.86 13.80 43.99
CA SER A 58 12.10 15.20 44.39
C SER A 58 10.83 16.04 44.29
N LYS A 59 10.62 16.87 45.32
CA LYS A 59 9.62 17.95 45.41
C LYS A 59 10.04 19.07 44.43
N ASN A 60 9.07 19.71 43.78
CA ASN A 60 9.01 21.17 43.77
C ASN A 60 7.60 21.70 43.51
N LYS A 61 7.33 22.77 44.26
CA LYS A 61 6.11 23.57 44.39
C LYS A 61 6.27 24.79 43.47
N ILE A 62 5.21 25.27 42.82
CA ILE A 62 4.74 26.68 42.80
C ILE A 62 3.89 27.01 41.53
N GLN A 63 2.73 27.58 41.86
CA GLN A 63 1.83 28.54 41.20
C GLN A 63 0.97 28.21 39.97
N ASP A 64 -0.32 28.17 40.30
CA ASP A 64 -1.50 28.60 39.56
C ASP A 64 -1.29 29.73 38.56
N GLN A 65 -1.97 29.62 37.42
CA GLN A 65 -2.95 30.64 37.05
C GLN A 65 -4.11 30.02 36.26
N ASN A 66 -5.28 30.53 36.59
CA ASN A 66 -6.62 30.04 36.39
C ASN A 66 -7.29 30.92 35.32
N VAL A 67 -7.79 30.35 34.22
CA VAL A 67 -8.81 31.00 33.36
C VAL A 67 -9.68 29.93 32.71
N GLU A 68 -10.88 29.75 33.24
CA GLU A 68 -12.06 29.23 32.54
C GLU A 68 -12.69 30.41 31.74
N PRO A 69 -13.36 30.16 30.59
CA PRO A 69 -14.82 30.15 30.68
C PRO A 69 -15.56 29.17 29.74
N VAL A 70 -16.57 28.53 30.34
CA VAL A 70 -18.00 28.40 29.95
C VAL A 70 -18.39 27.81 28.58
N PRO A 71 -19.26 26.76 28.56
CA PRO A 71 -19.83 26.17 27.35
C PRO A 71 -21.19 26.79 26.95
N GLU A 72 -21.39 27.07 25.66
CA GLU A 72 -22.73 27.40 25.14
C GLU A 72 -23.50 26.14 24.73
N ALA A 73 -24.64 25.96 25.40
CA ALA A 73 -25.68 25.02 25.03
C ALA A 73 -26.63 25.64 23.98
N LYS A 74 -27.00 24.89 22.95
CA LYS A 74 -28.24 25.13 22.19
C LYS A 74 -29.01 23.84 21.97
N ASN A 75 -30.09 23.72 22.73
CA ASN A 75 -31.18 22.77 22.54
C ASN A 75 -31.92 23.07 21.23
N ARG A 76 -32.30 22.03 20.49
CA ARG A 76 -33.56 22.04 19.73
C ARG A 76 -34.16 20.64 19.64
N THR A 77 -35.37 20.54 20.16
CA THR A 77 -36.22 19.37 20.29
C THR A 77 -37.12 19.18 19.05
N LEU A 78 -37.31 17.89 18.72
CA LEU A 78 -38.54 17.25 18.20
C LEU A 78 -39.12 17.69 16.84
N LYS A 79 -39.17 16.75 15.89
CA LYS A 79 -40.46 16.17 15.47
C LYS A 79 -40.34 14.83 14.74
N ARG A 80 -41.21 13.94 15.19
CA ARG A 80 -41.45 12.55 14.85
C ARG A 80 -42.54 12.50 13.77
N LYS A 81 -42.36 11.73 12.70
CA LYS A 81 -43.48 11.12 11.95
C LYS A 81 -43.09 9.73 11.48
N ARG A 82 -43.77 8.74 12.06
CA ARG A 82 -43.99 7.40 11.50
C ARG A 82 -45.12 7.53 10.47
N SER A 83 -45.04 6.76 9.39
CA SER A 83 -46.21 6.16 8.74
C SER A 83 -45.81 4.80 8.18
N ALA A 84 -46.58 3.79 8.56
CA ALA A 84 -46.65 2.48 7.96
C ALA A 84 -47.91 2.42 7.09
N SER A 85 -47.89 1.70 5.97
CA SER A 85 -49.07 1.13 5.31
C SER A 85 -48.65 -0.05 4.43
N ASP A 86 -49.03 -1.24 4.84
CA ASP A 86 -49.36 -2.41 4.00
C ASP A 86 -50.85 -2.26 3.53
N PRO A 87 -51.52 -3.19 2.80
CA PRO A 87 -51.09 -4.42 2.08
C PRO A 87 -51.76 -4.62 0.67
N ALA A 88 -51.46 -5.80 0.08
CA ALA A 88 -52.34 -6.68 -0.72
C ALA A 88 -52.53 -6.43 -2.23
N VAL A 89 -52.11 -7.41 -3.05
CA VAL A 89 -52.88 -7.94 -4.19
C VAL A 89 -52.61 -9.45 -4.34
N ASN A 90 -53.70 -10.22 -4.31
CA ASN A 90 -53.79 -11.65 -4.63
C ASN A 90 -53.71 -11.89 -6.14
N GLY A 91 -53.27 -13.09 -6.55
CA GLY A 91 -53.40 -13.55 -7.93
C GLY A 91 -53.08 -15.03 -8.08
N ALA A 92 -54.05 -15.87 -7.74
CA ALA A 92 -54.07 -17.28 -8.09
C ALA A 92 -54.38 -17.44 -9.59
N MET A 93 -53.72 -18.40 -10.27
CA MET A 93 -54.38 -19.14 -11.33
C MET A 93 -53.86 -20.58 -11.40
N ASP A 94 -54.82 -21.47 -11.21
CA ASP A 94 -54.78 -22.91 -11.33
C ASP A 94 -55.17 -23.27 -12.78
N THR A 95 -54.59 -24.31 -13.39
CA THR A 95 -55.26 -25.21 -14.35
C THR A 95 -54.35 -26.38 -14.78
N LYS A 96 -54.52 -27.50 -14.07
CA LYS A 96 -55.08 -28.76 -14.61
C LYS A 96 -54.44 -29.39 -15.88
N LYS A 97 -53.79 -30.54 -15.70
CA LYS A 97 -54.12 -31.79 -16.44
C LYS A 97 -53.65 -33.07 -15.72
N LYS A 98 -54.62 -33.80 -15.15
CA LYS A 98 -54.68 -35.28 -14.99
C LYS A 98 -54.44 -35.94 -16.36
N GLY A 99 -53.93 -37.15 -16.57
CA GLY A 99 -53.61 -38.40 -15.82
C GLY A 99 -53.38 -39.49 -16.92
N PRO A 100 -53.42 -40.82 -16.70
CA PRO A 100 -53.39 -41.60 -15.46
C PRO A 100 -52.42 -42.84 -15.46
N GLU A 101 -52.18 -43.33 -14.25
CA GLU A 101 -52.15 -44.73 -13.75
C GLU A 101 -51.46 -45.91 -14.46
N GLN A 102 -50.60 -46.57 -13.66
CA GLN A 102 -50.54 -48.01 -13.29
C GLN A 102 -49.05 -48.36 -13.12
N GLY A 103 -48.51 -48.73 -11.95
CA GLY A 103 -49.04 -49.54 -10.87
C GLY A 103 -48.24 -50.85 -10.87
N GLN A 104 -47.28 -51.02 -9.95
CA GLN A 104 -46.99 -52.31 -9.31
C GLN A 104 -45.91 -52.22 -8.23
N SER A 105 -46.22 -52.92 -7.15
CA SER A 105 -45.49 -53.18 -5.93
C SER A 105 -44.20 -54.00 -6.12
N GLY A 106 -43.16 -53.72 -5.31
CA GLY A 106 -42.01 -54.62 -5.20
C GLY A 106 -40.98 -54.23 -4.13
N LYS A 107 -41.14 -54.81 -2.95
CA LYS A 107 -40.14 -55.15 -1.89
C LYS A 107 -38.74 -54.48 -1.90
N LYS A 108 -38.47 -53.80 -0.77
CA LYS A 108 -37.24 -53.84 0.07
C LYS A 108 -35.88 -54.10 -0.61
N SER A 109 -35.03 -53.07 -0.61
CA SER A 109 -33.68 -53.18 -0.01
C SER A 109 -33.19 -51.81 0.44
N SER A 110 -33.00 -51.64 1.75
CA SER A 110 -32.32 -50.47 2.31
C SER A 110 -30.84 -50.54 1.97
N VAL A 111 -30.41 -49.78 0.97
CA VAL A 111 -29.03 -49.33 0.88
C VAL A 111 -29.04 -47.94 1.51
N ARG A 112 -28.39 -47.82 2.68
CA ARG A 112 -28.04 -46.50 3.23
C ARG A 112 -27.10 -45.87 2.22
N ASP A 113 -27.63 -45.01 1.36
CA ASP A 113 -26.81 -44.03 0.67
C ASP A 113 -26.13 -43.18 1.75
N LYS A 114 -24.81 -43.35 1.87
CA LYS A 114 -23.98 -42.35 2.53
C LYS A 114 -24.31 -41.02 1.86
N PRO A 115 -24.66 -39.96 2.61
CA PRO A 115 -24.83 -38.66 1.99
C PRO A 115 -23.52 -38.34 1.26
N ALA A 116 -23.59 -38.22 -0.06
CA ALA A 116 -22.50 -37.69 -0.84
C ALA A 116 -22.11 -36.37 -0.19
N GLU A 117 -20.90 -36.32 0.35
CA GLU A 117 -20.31 -35.13 0.93
C GLU A 117 -20.41 -34.07 -0.16
N VAL A 118 -21.34 -33.14 0.01
CA VAL A 118 -21.46 -31.97 -0.85
C VAL A 118 -20.14 -31.25 -0.63
N VAL A 119 -19.19 -31.46 -1.54
CA VAL A 119 -17.94 -30.72 -1.59
C VAL A 119 -18.37 -29.27 -1.80
N VAL A 120 -18.48 -28.53 -0.70
CA VAL A 120 -18.72 -27.09 -0.74
C VAL A 120 -17.47 -26.51 -1.38
N THR A 121 -17.53 -26.30 -2.69
CA THR A 121 -16.49 -25.61 -3.43
C THR A 121 -16.34 -24.24 -2.80
N LEU A 122 -15.20 -24.02 -2.14
CA LEU A 122 -14.89 -22.74 -1.52
C LEU A 122 -15.04 -21.64 -2.58
N PRO A 123 -15.66 -20.50 -2.23
CA PRO A 123 -15.74 -19.38 -3.15
C PRO A 123 -14.33 -19.03 -3.62
N GLN A 124 -14.14 -18.86 -4.94
CA GLN A 124 -12.85 -18.52 -5.50
C GLN A 124 -12.71 -17.00 -5.66
N PRO A 125 -11.52 -16.44 -5.40
CA PRO A 125 -11.28 -15.02 -5.61
C PRO A 125 -11.41 -14.65 -7.09
N LYS A 126 -11.96 -13.46 -7.36
CA LYS A 126 -12.09 -12.95 -8.73
C LYS A 126 -10.76 -12.40 -9.23
N TRP A 127 -10.21 -13.06 -10.25
CA TRP A 127 -8.99 -12.63 -10.95
C TRP A 127 -9.35 -11.68 -12.09
N ILE A 128 -9.26 -10.37 -11.83
CA ILE A 128 -9.62 -9.36 -12.83
C ILE A 128 -8.36 -8.89 -13.55
N PRO A 129 -8.23 -9.12 -14.87
CA PRO A 129 -7.06 -8.66 -15.61
C PRO A 129 -7.03 -7.12 -15.64
N ILE A 130 -5.84 -6.56 -15.43
CA ILE A 130 -5.60 -5.14 -15.60
C ILE A 130 -5.43 -4.89 -17.11
N PRO A 131 -6.21 -3.99 -17.73
CA PRO A 131 -6.09 -3.68 -19.14
C PRO A 131 -4.83 -2.85 -19.38
N THR A 132 -3.71 -3.54 -19.54
CA THR A 132 -2.40 -2.94 -19.78
C THR A 132 -1.63 -3.75 -20.81
N ASP A 133 -1.00 -3.07 -21.76
CA ASP A 133 -0.05 -3.58 -22.74
C ASP A 133 1.40 -3.53 -22.24
N ILE A 134 1.59 -3.05 -21.01
CA ILE A 134 2.89 -2.82 -20.41
C ILE A 134 3.49 -4.13 -19.91
N SER A 135 4.76 -4.38 -20.25
CA SER A 135 5.50 -5.55 -19.78
C SER A 135 5.71 -5.55 -18.26
N TYR A 136 6.05 -6.72 -17.73
CA TYR A 136 6.43 -6.88 -16.32
C TYR A 136 7.63 -5.99 -15.95
N GLU A 137 8.70 -6.03 -16.75
CA GLU A 137 9.95 -5.30 -16.51
C GLU A 137 9.71 -3.79 -16.49
N GLU A 138 8.87 -3.31 -17.41
CA GLU A 138 8.50 -1.91 -17.49
C GLU A 138 7.69 -1.48 -16.27
N THR A 139 6.68 -2.27 -15.89
CA THR A 139 5.86 -2.00 -14.70
C THR A 139 6.74 -1.97 -13.43
N MET A 140 7.68 -2.90 -13.30
CA MET A 140 8.61 -2.91 -12.17
C MET A 140 9.51 -1.67 -12.13
N ARG A 141 10.02 -1.22 -13.28
CA ARG A 141 10.78 0.05 -13.38
C ARG A 141 9.94 1.25 -12.94
N ARG A 142 8.68 1.32 -13.40
CA ARG A 142 7.75 2.39 -13.00
C ARG A 142 7.44 2.37 -11.50
N MET A 143 7.14 1.19 -10.94
CA MET A 143 6.92 1.01 -9.50
C MET A 143 8.13 1.44 -8.68
N GLN A 144 9.33 1.01 -9.10
CA GLN A 144 10.58 1.35 -8.43
C GLN A 144 10.82 2.86 -8.41
N LEU A 145 10.70 3.52 -9.57
CA LEU A 145 10.86 4.98 -9.67
C LEU A 145 9.86 5.70 -8.76
N ARG A 146 8.58 5.35 -8.89
CA ARG A 146 7.49 5.97 -8.14
C ARG A 146 7.70 5.84 -6.63
N GLU A 147 8.07 4.67 -6.16
CA GLU A 147 8.25 4.39 -4.73
C GLU A 147 9.51 5.04 -4.16
N PHE A 148 10.58 5.08 -4.94
CA PHE A 148 11.77 5.86 -4.58
C PHE A 148 11.40 7.35 -4.40
N LEU A 149 10.71 7.93 -5.39
CA LEU A 149 10.36 9.35 -5.36
C LEU A 149 9.40 9.67 -4.21
N ALA A 150 8.46 8.77 -3.91
CA ALA A 150 7.51 8.95 -2.83
C ALA A 150 8.19 8.85 -1.45
N ARG A 151 9.14 7.92 -1.28
CA ARG A 151 9.91 7.79 -0.03
C ARG A 151 10.79 9.01 0.24
N PHE A 152 11.56 9.44 -0.76
CA PHE A 152 12.52 10.54 -0.60
C PHE A 152 11.96 11.90 -0.99
N GLN A 153 10.64 12.00 -1.15
CA GLN A 153 9.94 13.26 -1.43
C GLN A 153 10.35 14.38 -0.45
N PRO A 154 10.49 14.14 0.87
CA PRO A 154 10.91 15.20 1.80
C PRO A 154 12.32 15.72 1.54
N LEU A 155 13.26 14.87 1.10
CA LEU A 155 14.63 15.26 0.78
C LEU A 155 14.69 16.05 -0.53
N MET A 156 13.94 15.60 -1.54
CA MET A 156 13.94 16.20 -2.88
C MET A 156 13.04 17.43 -3.02
N LYS A 157 12.11 17.64 -2.07
CA LYS A 157 11.05 18.66 -2.14
C LYS A 157 10.21 18.56 -3.42
N LEU A 158 10.01 17.34 -3.93
CA LEU A 158 9.23 17.09 -5.14
C LEU A 158 7.73 17.32 -4.86
N PRO A 159 7.04 18.19 -5.63
CA PRO A 159 5.59 18.40 -5.47
C PRO A 159 4.78 17.12 -5.64
N GLN A 160 3.73 16.96 -4.82
CA GLN A 160 2.86 15.77 -4.81
C GLN A 160 2.22 15.48 -6.17
N VAL A 161 1.90 16.51 -6.96
CA VAL A 161 1.27 16.37 -8.28
C VAL A 161 2.07 15.44 -9.21
N HIS A 162 3.40 15.46 -9.14
CA HIS A 162 4.25 14.60 -9.98
C HIS A 162 4.20 13.14 -9.53
N LEU A 163 4.08 12.89 -8.22
CA LEU A 163 3.90 11.53 -7.70
C LEU A 163 2.52 10.96 -8.05
N ASP A 164 1.50 11.81 -8.06
CA ASP A 164 0.15 11.42 -8.44
C ASP A 164 0.09 11.03 -9.93
N ILE A 165 0.77 11.79 -10.80
CA ILE A 165 0.93 11.45 -12.23
C ILE A 165 1.68 10.12 -12.40
N LEU A 166 2.83 9.95 -11.73
CA LEU A 166 3.60 8.70 -11.80
C LEU A 166 2.88 7.50 -11.14
N SER A 167 1.81 7.72 -10.39
CA SER A 167 0.97 6.64 -9.85
C SER A 167 0.01 6.07 -10.89
N ARG A 168 -0.14 6.72 -12.05
CA ARG A 168 -0.95 6.27 -13.19
C ARG A 168 -0.23 5.23 -14.03
N LEU A 169 0.09 4.08 -13.43
CA LEU A 169 0.90 3.05 -14.11
C LEU A 169 0.21 2.46 -15.34
N SER A 170 -1.12 2.50 -15.44
CA SER A 170 -1.87 2.05 -16.63
C SER A 170 -1.84 3.04 -17.80
N ALA A 171 -1.24 4.23 -17.63
CA ALA A 171 -1.14 5.20 -18.71
C ALA A 171 -0.29 4.62 -19.86
N PRO A 172 -0.72 4.81 -21.12
CA PRO A 172 0.07 4.43 -22.29
C PRO A 172 1.49 4.96 -22.20
N MET A 173 2.47 4.24 -22.77
CA MET A 173 3.89 4.56 -22.65
C MET A 173 4.18 6.04 -22.97
N ARG A 174 3.62 6.58 -24.05
CA ARG A 174 3.83 7.99 -24.44
C ARG A 174 3.34 9.01 -23.41
N ARG A 175 2.30 8.68 -22.63
CA ARG A 175 1.63 9.60 -21.70
C ARG A 175 2.03 9.37 -20.23
N TYR A 176 2.80 8.31 -19.91
CA TYR A 176 3.15 7.98 -18.52
C TYR A 176 4.02 9.05 -17.84
N ILE A 177 5.01 9.60 -18.55
CA ILE A 177 5.85 10.70 -18.05
C ILE A 177 5.71 11.90 -19.00
N PRO A 178 4.75 12.80 -18.73
CA PRO A 178 4.64 14.06 -19.46
C PRO A 178 5.89 14.92 -19.28
N LYS A 179 6.22 15.76 -20.28
CA LYS A 179 7.38 16.68 -20.21
C LYS A 179 7.37 17.56 -18.96
N ALA A 180 6.18 18.02 -18.57
CA ALA A 180 5.95 18.80 -17.35
C ALA A 180 6.30 18.07 -16.05
N THR A 181 6.29 16.72 -16.06
CA THR A 181 6.71 15.88 -14.92
C THR A 181 8.16 15.43 -15.03
N LEU A 182 8.64 15.16 -16.26
CA LEU A 182 10.01 14.75 -16.49
C LEU A 182 11.02 15.76 -15.93
N LYS A 183 10.86 17.04 -16.25
CA LYS A 183 11.82 18.08 -15.85
C LYS A 183 11.95 18.21 -14.32
N PRO A 184 10.87 18.36 -13.53
CA PRO A 184 10.97 18.40 -12.07
C PRO A 184 11.60 17.15 -11.46
N VAL A 185 11.26 15.96 -11.97
CA VAL A 185 11.82 14.69 -11.48
C VAL A 185 13.32 14.59 -11.78
N LEU A 186 13.75 14.95 -12.99
CA LEU A 186 15.18 14.99 -13.34
C LEU A 186 15.95 15.97 -12.46
N LEU A 187 15.42 17.18 -12.27
CA LEU A 187 16.07 18.18 -11.41
C LEU A 187 16.20 17.67 -9.97
N ALA A 188 15.15 17.05 -9.43
CA ALA A 188 15.17 16.47 -8.09
C ALA A 188 16.22 15.36 -7.94
N LEU A 189 16.29 14.43 -8.90
CA LEU A 189 17.22 13.30 -8.85
C LEU A 189 18.69 13.74 -9.02
N VAL A 190 18.97 14.63 -9.97
CA VAL A 190 20.34 15.14 -10.20
C VAL A 190 20.80 15.99 -9.01
N ASP A 191 19.92 16.80 -8.41
CA ASP A 191 20.24 17.59 -7.22
C ASP A 191 20.52 16.68 -6.01
N LEU A 192 19.69 15.66 -5.80
CA LEU A 192 19.88 14.67 -4.74
C LEU A 192 21.21 13.90 -4.90
N MET A 193 21.57 13.53 -6.13
CA MET A 193 22.87 12.92 -6.41
C MET A 193 24.04 13.87 -6.16
N GLY A 194 23.88 15.15 -6.51
CA GLY A 194 24.92 16.17 -6.37
C GLY A 194 25.15 16.68 -4.94
N ALA A 195 24.16 16.55 -4.06
CA ALA A 195 24.21 17.09 -2.69
C ALA A 195 25.46 16.61 -1.92
N ASP A 196 25.69 15.30 -1.90
CA ASP A 196 26.79 14.67 -1.15
C ASP A 196 27.96 14.21 -2.03
N ALA A 197 27.92 14.56 -3.31
CA ALA A 197 28.92 14.16 -4.27
C ALA A 197 30.31 14.77 -3.97
N ALA A 198 31.37 14.09 -4.41
CA ALA A 198 32.71 14.67 -4.44
C ALA A 198 32.72 15.99 -5.25
N PRO A 199 33.65 16.94 -4.99
CA PRO A 199 33.60 18.29 -5.55
C PRO A 199 33.44 18.35 -7.09
N LYS A 200 34.17 17.48 -7.81
CA LYS A 200 34.07 17.38 -9.27
C LYS A 200 32.66 16.97 -9.72
N MET A 201 32.14 15.87 -9.17
CA MET A 201 30.81 15.37 -9.52
C MET A 201 29.70 16.35 -9.10
N ARG A 202 29.84 17.03 -7.96
CA ARG A 202 28.93 18.09 -7.54
C ARG A 202 28.90 19.24 -8.55
N GLN A 203 30.06 19.69 -9.03
CA GLN A 203 30.15 20.75 -10.03
C GLN A 203 29.47 20.35 -11.34
N GLU A 204 29.70 19.13 -11.82
CA GLU A 204 29.06 18.62 -13.03
C GLU A 204 27.54 18.45 -12.87
N CYS A 205 27.06 17.97 -11.72
CA CYS A 205 25.63 17.95 -11.41
C CYS A 205 25.03 19.37 -11.42
N GLN A 206 25.70 20.37 -10.84
CA GLN A 206 25.21 21.75 -10.86
C GLN A 206 25.18 22.36 -12.26
N THR A 207 26.15 22.03 -13.11
CA THR A 207 26.16 22.42 -14.53
C THR A 207 25.00 21.75 -15.28
N THR A 208 24.80 20.44 -15.07
CA THR A 208 23.69 19.68 -15.65
C THR A 208 22.33 20.25 -15.23
N LEU A 209 22.15 20.58 -13.95
CA LEU A 209 20.93 21.22 -13.44
C LEU A 209 20.66 22.56 -14.13
N ARG A 210 21.69 23.37 -14.41
CA ARG A 210 21.53 24.63 -15.16
C ARG A 210 21.05 24.36 -16.58
N TYR A 211 21.63 23.38 -17.27
CA TYR A 211 21.20 23.01 -18.63
C TYR A 211 19.75 22.51 -18.67
N ILE A 212 19.37 21.58 -17.78
CA ILE A 212 18.00 21.04 -17.73
C ILE A 212 16.98 22.15 -17.39
N ARG A 213 17.32 23.09 -16.49
CA ARG A 213 16.44 24.25 -16.19
C ARG A 213 16.16 25.08 -17.45
N ASN A 214 17.18 25.29 -18.28
CA ASN A 214 17.14 26.13 -19.48
C ASN A 214 16.62 25.41 -20.72
N ALA A 215 16.54 24.08 -20.72
CA ALA A 215 16.02 23.30 -21.85
C ALA A 215 14.53 23.55 -22.15
N LYS A 216 13.78 24.21 -21.26
CA LYS A 216 12.33 24.51 -21.43
C LYS A 216 11.45 23.30 -21.84
N GLY A 217 11.85 22.09 -21.46
CA GLY A 217 11.13 20.86 -21.81
C GLY A 217 11.55 20.22 -23.13
N ASP A 218 12.54 20.78 -23.83
CA ASP A 218 13.16 20.14 -24.99
C ASP A 218 13.92 18.87 -24.58
N LEU A 219 13.51 17.74 -25.16
CA LEU A 219 14.04 16.43 -24.81
C LEU A 219 15.46 16.25 -25.33
N ALA A 220 15.78 16.78 -26.51
CA ALA A 220 17.12 16.69 -27.09
C ALA A 220 18.15 17.44 -26.24
N THR A 221 17.88 18.71 -25.90
CA THR A 221 18.75 19.50 -25.02
C THR A 221 18.85 18.89 -23.62
N THR A 222 17.78 18.26 -23.12
CA THR A 222 17.80 17.55 -21.83
C THR A 222 18.71 16.33 -21.89
N TRP A 223 18.69 15.56 -22.99
CA TRP A 223 19.61 14.46 -23.21
C TRP A 223 21.05 14.94 -23.37
N ASP A 224 21.32 15.99 -24.16
CA ASP A 224 22.66 16.56 -24.32
C ASP A 224 23.30 16.89 -22.96
N ALA A 225 22.53 17.47 -22.04
CA ALA A 225 22.98 17.76 -20.68
C ALA A 225 23.33 16.49 -19.88
N LEU A 226 22.51 15.45 -19.98
CA LEU A 226 22.73 14.17 -19.29
C LEU A 226 23.87 13.36 -19.92
N ALA A 227 24.04 13.44 -21.24
CA ALA A 227 25.13 12.83 -21.99
C ALA A 227 26.47 13.48 -21.64
N GLU A 228 26.50 14.80 -21.43
CA GLU A 228 27.68 15.48 -20.89
C GLU A 228 28.03 14.97 -19.49
N LEU A 229 27.04 14.89 -18.58
CA LEU A 229 27.24 14.32 -17.24
C LEU A 229 27.76 12.87 -17.29
N ARG A 230 27.25 12.09 -18.24
CA ARG A 230 27.70 10.73 -18.50
C ARG A 230 29.17 10.70 -18.90
N ARG A 231 29.58 11.56 -19.82
CA ARG A 231 30.98 11.63 -20.31
C ARG A 231 31.95 12.09 -19.22
N THR A 232 31.55 13.00 -18.34
CA THR A 232 32.49 13.63 -17.38
C THR A 232 32.60 12.91 -16.04
N CYS A 233 31.49 12.36 -15.53
CA CYS A 233 31.43 11.83 -14.15
C CYS A 233 30.64 10.52 -13.99
N CYS A 234 29.75 10.16 -14.91
CA CYS A 234 28.81 9.04 -14.70
C CYS A 234 28.64 8.16 -15.95
N SER A 235 29.69 7.45 -16.37
CA SER A 235 29.74 6.68 -17.64
C SER A 235 28.63 5.63 -17.81
N GLU A 236 28.07 5.15 -16.69
CA GLU A 236 27.03 4.12 -16.64
C GLU A 236 25.60 4.63 -16.90
N ILE A 237 25.39 5.96 -17.04
CA ILE A 237 24.06 6.50 -17.38
C ILE A 237 23.57 5.81 -18.68
N PRO A 238 22.40 5.16 -18.68
CA PRO A 238 21.88 4.48 -19.86
C PRO A 238 21.43 5.48 -20.93
N ASN A 239 21.32 5.01 -22.18
CA ASN A 239 20.65 5.77 -23.23
C ASN A 239 19.14 5.86 -22.94
N PRO A 240 18.43 6.88 -23.44
CA PRO A 240 16.98 6.88 -23.46
C PRO A 240 16.46 5.66 -24.23
N ASP A 241 15.29 5.11 -23.89
CA ASP A 241 14.70 4.01 -24.65
C ASP A 241 14.31 4.46 -26.07
N HIS A 242 14.27 3.51 -27.00
CA HIS A 242 13.78 3.75 -28.37
C HIS A 242 12.31 4.18 -28.36
N PRO A 243 11.87 5.01 -29.30
CA PRO A 243 10.47 5.37 -29.41
C PRO A 243 9.61 4.11 -29.61
N PRO A 244 8.40 4.03 -29.01
CA PRO A 244 7.53 2.87 -29.20
C PRO A 244 7.17 2.71 -30.68
N THR A 245 7.42 1.53 -31.23
CA THR A 245 7.17 1.16 -32.64
C THR A 245 5.68 1.08 -32.98
N SER A 246 4.82 0.95 -31.98
CA SER A 246 3.38 0.72 -32.11
C SER A 246 2.58 1.96 -31.72
N ASP A 247 2.58 2.97 -32.57
CA ASP A 247 1.55 4.02 -32.57
C ASP A 247 1.50 4.65 -33.98
N ILE A 248 1.09 3.82 -34.94
CA ILE A 248 0.53 4.28 -36.21
C ILE A 248 -0.98 4.15 -36.04
N GLY A 249 -1.61 5.16 -35.45
CA GLY A 249 -3.06 5.23 -35.39
C GLY A 249 -3.59 5.87 -34.11
N VAL A 250 -4.09 7.10 -34.27
CA VAL A 250 -5.13 7.71 -33.43
C VAL A 250 -4.66 8.17 -32.04
N ASP A 251 -4.01 9.32 -32.01
CA ASP A 251 -4.54 10.51 -31.32
C ASP A 251 -3.58 11.67 -31.59
N ASP A 252 -3.89 12.37 -32.69
CA ASP A 252 -3.76 13.83 -32.75
C ASP A 252 -4.70 14.43 -31.71
N GLU A 253 -4.38 14.25 -30.43
CA GLU A 253 -4.89 15.14 -29.39
C GLU A 253 -3.67 15.90 -28.88
N SER A 254 -3.50 17.07 -29.49
CA SER A 254 -2.74 18.19 -28.99
C SER A 254 -2.60 18.13 -27.46
N GLU A 255 -1.39 17.84 -26.97
CA GLU A 255 -1.01 18.31 -25.64
C GLU A 255 -1.17 19.83 -25.69
N ASP A 256 -2.28 20.35 -25.15
CA ASP A 256 -2.56 21.75 -24.86
C ASP A 256 -1.54 22.75 -25.46
N GLU A 257 -1.56 22.94 -26.78
CA GLU A 257 -0.86 24.08 -27.41
C GLU A 257 -1.50 25.42 -27.00
N ASN A 258 -2.56 25.38 -26.19
CA ASN A 258 -3.33 26.55 -25.81
C ASN A 258 -2.72 27.37 -24.66
N GLU A 259 -1.61 26.95 -24.04
CA GLU A 259 -0.88 27.80 -23.08
C GLU A 259 0.27 28.62 -23.69
N GLU A 260 0.71 28.34 -24.93
CA GLU A 260 1.86 29.04 -25.54
C GLU A 260 1.53 30.04 -26.66
N GLN A 261 0.31 30.06 -27.21
CA GLN A 261 -0.05 30.96 -28.31
C GLN A 261 -0.47 32.39 -27.89
N ALA A 262 -0.40 32.75 -26.61
CA ALA A 262 -0.72 34.10 -26.14
C ALA A 262 0.49 34.89 -25.63
N ARG A 263 1.62 34.87 -26.35
CA ARG A 263 2.66 35.90 -26.20
C ARG A 263 3.20 36.37 -27.54
N VAL A 264 2.53 37.41 -28.05
CA VAL A 264 3.07 38.53 -28.82
C VAL A 264 4.59 38.48 -28.95
N THR A 265 5.05 38.36 -30.20
CA THR A 265 6.41 38.58 -30.68
C THR A 265 7.03 39.86 -30.10
N ARG A 266 7.61 39.78 -28.90
CA ARG A 266 8.63 40.73 -28.43
C ARG A 266 9.99 40.18 -28.80
N ARG A 267 10.49 40.69 -29.93
CA ARG A 267 11.88 40.62 -30.37
C ARG A 267 12.80 40.99 -29.19
N ALA A 268 13.30 39.99 -28.47
CA ALA A 268 14.17 40.21 -27.32
C ALA A 268 15.50 40.81 -27.81
N SER A 269 15.87 41.96 -27.25
CA SER A 269 17.13 42.66 -27.51
C SER A 269 18.33 41.72 -27.40
N ARG A 270 19.27 41.84 -28.35
CA ARG A 270 20.52 41.06 -28.43
C ARG A 270 21.35 41.05 -27.14
N LEU A 271 21.16 42.02 -26.24
CA LEU A 271 21.82 42.11 -24.93
C LEU A 271 21.36 41.06 -23.90
N ALA A 272 20.15 40.49 -24.02
CA ALA A 272 19.67 39.45 -23.10
C ALA A 272 20.23 38.05 -23.41
N ARG A 273 20.91 37.86 -24.56
CA ARG A 273 21.61 36.60 -24.89
C ARG A 273 22.98 36.49 -24.26
N ALA A 274 23.61 37.60 -23.84
CA ALA A 274 24.95 37.59 -23.27
C ALA A 274 25.02 36.96 -21.86
N SER A 275 23.88 36.78 -21.19
CA SER A 275 23.79 36.16 -19.86
C SER A 275 23.17 34.75 -19.89
N GLN A 276 22.83 34.22 -21.07
CA GLN A 276 22.37 32.83 -21.16
C GLN A 276 23.59 31.90 -21.12
N PRO A 277 23.59 30.87 -20.26
CA PRO A 277 24.68 29.90 -20.24
C PRO A 277 24.75 29.20 -21.59
N SER A 278 25.98 28.93 -22.04
CA SER A 278 26.23 28.19 -23.28
C SER A 278 25.41 26.89 -23.29
N PRO A 279 24.82 26.51 -24.43
CA PRO A 279 24.09 25.24 -24.52
C PRO A 279 25.02 24.05 -24.19
N PRO A 280 24.46 22.94 -23.70
CA PRO A 280 25.25 21.73 -23.48
C PRO A 280 25.91 21.28 -24.80
N PRO A 281 27.07 20.61 -24.75
CA PRO A 281 27.66 20.00 -25.93
C PRO A 281 26.70 18.99 -26.55
N LYS A 282 26.43 19.15 -27.85
CA LYS A 282 25.51 18.28 -28.57
C LYS A 282 26.03 16.85 -28.57
N ASP A 283 25.17 15.92 -28.21
CA ASP A 283 25.42 14.51 -28.32
C ASP A 283 24.83 13.97 -29.64
N SER A 284 25.64 13.29 -30.43
CA SER A 284 25.22 12.67 -31.70
C SER A 284 25.21 11.14 -31.61
N SER A 285 25.14 10.60 -30.38
CA SER A 285 25.23 9.16 -30.13
C SER A 285 23.92 8.40 -30.40
N LEU A 286 22.78 9.09 -30.43
CA LEU A 286 21.47 8.50 -30.69
C LEU A 286 21.17 8.48 -32.20
N ASP A 287 20.71 7.33 -32.68
CA ASP A 287 20.25 7.11 -34.06
C ASP A 287 18.73 7.35 -34.24
N TYR A 288 18.04 7.81 -33.19
CA TYR A 288 16.60 8.10 -33.17
C TYR A 288 16.28 9.42 -32.47
N GLN A 289 15.09 9.95 -32.77
CA GLN A 289 14.55 11.14 -32.14
C GLN A 289 13.90 10.83 -30.78
N LEU A 290 14.04 11.74 -29.83
CA LEU A 290 13.33 11.73 -28.56
C LEU A 290 11.98 12.41 -28.73
N VAL A 291 10.90 11.65 -28.53
CA VAL A 291 9.51 12.03 -28.79
C VAL A 291 8.75 12.27 -27.49
N CYS A 292 8.95 11.44 -26.46
CA CYS A 292 8.18 11.49 -25.22
C CYS A 292 9.05 11.31 -23.97
N GLY A 293 8.55 11.77 -22.82
CA GLY A 293 9.31 11.71 -21.57
C GLY A 293 9.51 10.31 -21.03
N TRP A 294 8.69 9.34 -21.45
CA TRP A 294 8.84 7.94 -21.07
C TRP A 294 10.20 7.35 -21.50
N GLN A 295 10.77 7.79 -22.62
CA GLN A 295 12.07 7.32 -23.08
C GLN A 295 13.18 7.56 -22.05
N PHE A 296 12.99 8.49 -21.10
CA PHE A 296 13.94 8.75 -20.03
C PHE A 296 13.79 7.82 -18.82
N LEU A 297 12.81 6.90 -18.79
CA LEU A 297 12.58 6.01 -17.66
C LEU A 297 13.83 5.21 -17.23
N PRO A 298 14.63 4.61 -18.14
CA PRO A 298 15.88 3.94 -17.74
C PRO A 298 16.83 4.88 -16.99
N ILE A 299 16.94 6.12 -17.45
CA ILE A 299 17.79 7.14 -16.84
C ILE A 299 17.25 7.51 -15.45
N LEU A 300 15.94 7.74 -15.32
CA LEU A 300 15.32 8.07 -14.03
C LEU A 300 15.52 6.97 -12.99
N VAL A 301 15.32 5.71 -13.39
CA VAL A 301 15.55 4.54 -12.52
C VAL A 301 17.02 4.45 -12.13
N PHE A 302 17.94 4.63 -13.08
CA PHE A 302 19.37 4.62 -12.82
C PHE A 302 19.80 5.73 -11.84
N LEU A 303 19.33 6.97 -12.05
CA LEU A 303 19.63 8.08 -11.14
C LEU A 303 19.06 7.84 -9.74
N ALA A 304 17.86 7.25 -9.64
CA ALA A 304 17.30 6.84 -8.35
C ALA A 304 18.15 5.76 -7.67
N GLU A 305 18.67 4.78 -8.42
CA GLU A 305 19.57 3.75 -7.90
C GLU A 305 20.92 4.31 -7.45
N LEU A 306 21.50 5.26 -8.19
CA LEU A 306 22.69 5.97 -7.77
C LEU A 306 22.44 6.83 -6.52
N ALA A 307 21.29 7.49 -6.45
CA ALA A 307 20.90 8.28 -5.28
C ALA A 307 20.81 7.41 -4.01
N LEU A 308 20.43 6.12 -4.10
CA LEU A 308 20.48 5.20 -2.95
C LEU A 308 21.90 5.03 -2.37
N GLN A 309 22.94 5.33 -3.14
CA GLN A 309 24.31 5.23 -2.69
C GLN A 309 24.80 6.49 -1.99
N THR A 310 24.04 7.60 -2.02
CA THR A 310 24.49 8.87 -1.41
C THR A 310 24.42 8.82 0.11
N PRO A 311 25.37 9.48 0.80
CA PRO A 311 25.37 9.59 2.26
C PRO A 311 24.04 10.08 2.87
N SER A 312 23.39 11.12 2.33
CA SER A 312 22.13 11.64 2.87
C SER A 312 21.00 10.63 2.76
N VAL A 313 20.89 9.94 1.62
CA VAL A 313 19.85 8.91 1.43
C VAL A 313 20.11 7.71 2.33
N ARG A 314 21.36 7.28 2.48
CA ARG A 314 21.73 6.21 3.42
C ARG A 314 21.46 6.60 4.87
N ALA A 315 21.77 7.84 5.25
CA ALA A 315 21.50 8.36 6.59
C ALA A 315 20.00 8.43 6.87
N ASP A 316 19.18 8.86 5.90
CA ASP A 316 17.72 8.85 6.01
C ASP A 316 17.15 7.42 6.14
N ILE A 317 17.67 6.47 5.36
CA ILE A 317 17.28 5.05 5.48
C ILE A 317 17.60 4.51 6.88
N ASP A 318 18.81 4.80 7.37
CA ASP A 318 19.28 4.37 8.68
C ASP A 318 18.51 5.03 9.82
N ASP A 319 18.20 6.32 9.71
CA ASP A 319 17.39 7.07 10.67
C ASP A 319 15.94 6.57 10.68
N GLY A 320 15.38 6.31 9.50
CA GLY A 320 14.06 5.72 9.36
C GLY A 320 13.97 4.34 10.03
N LEU A 321 15.01 3.51 9.86
CA LEU A 321 15.06 2.20 10.48
C LEU A 321 15.31 2.29 12.00
N ARG A 322 16.22 3.15 12.45
CA ARG A 322 16.62 3.23 13.87
C ARG A 322 15.69 4.06 14.73
N ASN A 323 15.24 5.20 14.24
CA ASN A 323 14.52 6.19 15.04
C ASN A 323 13.04 6.21 14.70
N LEU A 324 12.66 6.33 13.42
CA LEU A 324 11.26 6.44 13.03
C LEU A 324 10.49 5.13 13.29
N SER A 325 11.06 3.97 12.95
CA SER A 325 10.38 2.69 13.20
C SER A 325 10.16 2.41 14.71
N ILE A 326 11.13 2.80 15.55
CA ILE A 326 11.03 2.67 17.01
C ILE A 326 10.02 3.67 17.56
N ALA A 327 10.02 4.92 17.08
CA ALA A 327 9.06 5.93 17.48
C ALA A 327 7.63 5.55 17.08
N ALA A 328 7.42 5.04 15.87
CA ALA A 328 6.16 4.50 15.38
C ALA A 328 5.69 3.33 16.27
N HIS A 329 6.60 2.40 16.60
CA HIS A 329 6.28 1.28 17.48
C HIS A 329 5.91 1.75 18.89
N LYS A 330 6.68 2.67 19.48
CA LYS A 330 6.40 3.24 20.81
C LYS A 330 5.05 3.96 20.84
N THR A 331 4.75 4.75 19.82
CA THR A 331 3.48 5.48 19.67
C THR A 331 2.31 4.51 19.53
N HIS A 332 2.45 3.49 18.68
CA HIS A 332 1.46 2.44 18.53
C HIS A 332 1.19 1.69 19.83
N VAL A 333 2.25 1.26 20.54
CA VAL A 333 2.13 0.56 21.82
C VAL A 333 1.44 1.45 22.88
N ALA A 334 1.79 2.73 22.95
CA ALA A 334 1.17 3.67 23.89
C ALA A 334 -0.32 3.86 23.59
N LYS A 335 -0.69 4.18 22.34
CA LYS A 335 -2.10 4.36 21.93
C LYS A 335 -2.92 3.08 22.10
N LEU A 336 -2.32 1.92 21.82
CA LEU A 336 -2.97 0.63 21.99
C LEU A 336 -3.17 0.27 23.47
N ALA A 337 -2.23 0.65 24.35
CA ALA A 337 -2.40 0.50 25.79
C ALA A 337 -3.50 1.43 26.34
N GLU A 338 -3.53 2.69 25.89
CA GLU A 338 -4.58 3.65 26.23
C GLU A 338 -5.97 3.14 25.82
N GLU A 339 -6.11 2.67 24.58
CA GLU A 339 -7.36 2.10 24.08
C GLU A 339 -7.77 0.83 24.84
N LYS A 340 -6.82 -0.05 25.20
CA LYS A 340 -7.09 -1.22 26.04
C LYS A 340 -7.54 -0.83 27.44
N SER A 341 -6.97 0.22 28.02
CA SER A 341 -7.39 0.75 29.32
C SER A 341 -8.82 1.31 29.24
N ARG A 342 -9.08 2.17 28.24
CA ARG A 342 -10.41 2.73 27.96
C ARG A 342 -11.47 1.61 27.83
N TRP A 343 -11.16 0.59 27.05
CA TRP A 343 -12.06 -0.56 26.86
C TRP A 343 -12.24 -1.37 28.15
N SER A 344 -11.18 -1.61 28.91
CA SER A 344 -11.26 -2.28 30.22
C SER A 344 -12.22 -1.55 31.16
N ASP A 345 -12.07 -0.23 31.30
CA ASP A 345 -12.93 0.59 32.18
C ASP A 345 -14.38 0.57 31.71
N GLN A 346 -14.60 0.68 30.40
CA GLN A 346 -15.94 0.62 29.82
C GLN A 346 -16.58 -0.77 30.02
N ARG A 347 -15.81 -1.84 29.84
CA ARG A 347 -16.24 -3.22 30.07
C ARG A 347 -16.54 -3.47 31.55
N GLN A 348 -15.75 -2.92 32.46
CA GLN A 348 -16.00 -2.96 33.89
C GLN A 348 -17.30 -2.26 34.27
N LYS A 349 -17.73 -1.19 33.58
CA LYS A 349 -19.05 -0.55 33.81
C LYS A 349 -20.22 -1.45 33.41
N PHE A 350 -20.08 -2.22 32.34
CA PHE A 350 -21.16 -3.11 31.87
C PHE A 350 -21.38 -4.33 32.78
N THR A 351 -20.33 -4.86 33.39
CA THR A 351 -20.39 -6.08 34.22
C THR A 351 -21.33 -5.96 35.43
N PRO A 352 -21.22 -4.97 36.33
CA PRO A 352 -22.09 -4.83 37.48
C PRO A 352 -23.51 -4.43 37.08
N MET A 353 -23.68 -3.59 36.05
CA MET A 353 -25.01 -3.25 35.52
C MET A 353 -25.74 -4.49 35.00
N PHE A 354 -25.03 -5.37 34.32
CA PHE A 354 -25.61 -6.60 33.80
C PHE A 354 -25.95 -7.59 34.93
N ALA A 355 -25.07 -7.74 35.92
CA ALA A 355 -25.31 -8.58 37.09
C ALA A 355 -26.51 -8.08 37.92
N ALA A 356 -26.60 -6.76 38.16
CA ALA A 356 -27.73 -6.16 38.86
C ALA A 356 -29.05 -6.40 38.12
N LEU A 357 -29.10 -6.15 36.81
CA LEU A 357 -30.30 -6.41 36.00
C LEU A 357 -30.68 -7.90 35.95
N GLN A 358 -29.70 -8.82 35.96
CA GLN A 358 -29.99 -10.25 36.06
C GLN A 358 -30.58 -10.60 37.43
N SER A 359 -30.03 -10.07 38.52
CA SER A 359 -30.56 -10.28 39.87
C SER A 359 -31.99 -9.76 39.99
N THR A 360 -32.28 -8.55 39.50
CA THR A 360 -33.64 -7.99 39.49
C THR A 360 -34.58 -8.85 38.66
N ARG A 361 -34.13 -9.36 37.52
CA ARG A 361 -34.94 -10.26 36.69
C ARG A 361 -35.27 -11.57 37.41
N SER A 362 -34.31 -12.16 38.12
CA SER A 362 -34.56 -13.38 38.90
C SER A 362 -35.60 -13.13 40.00
N GLN A 363 -35.49 -12.02 40.72
CA GLN A 363 -36.47 -11.60 41.73
C GLN A 363 -37.87 -11.36 41.13
N GLU A 364 -37.96 -10.71 39.97
CA GLU A 364 -39.24 -10.51 39.26
C GLU A 364 -39.89 -11.84 38.86
N VAL A 365 -39.09 -12.81 38.41
CA VAL A 365 -39.58 -14.14 38.03
C VAL A 365 -40.04 -14.93 39.25
N GLU A 366 -39.28 -14.89 40.35
CA GLU A 366 -39.66 -15.53 41.62
C GLU A 366 -40.95 -14.94 42.18
N ALA A 367 -41.10 -13.61 42.18
CA ALA A 367 -42.32 -12.93 42.63
C ALA A 367 -43.53 -13.26 41.75
N ALA A 368 -43.36 -13.28 40.42
CA ALA A 368 -44.43 -13.65 39.49
C ALA A 368 -44.87 -15.11 39.67
N ASN A 369 -43.91 -16.03 39.87
CA ASN A 369 -44.18 -17.44 40.17
C ASN A 369 -44.96 -17.60 41.49
N ALA A 370 -44.58 -16.85 42.54
CA ALA A 370 -45.27 -16.86 43.82
C ALA A 370 -46.72 -16.34 43.71
N GLN A 371 -47.01 -15.46 42.76
CA GLN A 371 -48.34 -14.89 42.50
C GLN A 371 -49.14 -15.66 41.43
N GLY A 372 -48.62 -16.77 40.89
CA GLY A 372 -49.28 -17.55 39.84
C GLY A 372 -49.49 -16.79 38.52
N THR A 373 -48.76 -15.69 38.30
CA THR A 373 -48.88 -14.85 37.10
C THR A 373 -47.74 -15.10 36.12
N HIS A 374 -48.03 -15.21 34.83
CA HIS A 374 -47.00 -15.32 33.81
C HIS A 374 -46.40 -13.95 33.50
N ALA A 375 -45.12 -13.76 33.84
CA ALA A 375 -44.35 -12.54 33.54
C ALA A 375 -44.09 -12.38 32.03
N ARG A 376 -45.08 -11.87 31.28
CA ARG A 376 -44.92 -11.60 29.84
C ARG A 376 -44.31 -10.22 29.63
N GLY A 377 -42.99 -10.17 29.42
CA GLY A 377 -42.26 -8.98 28.92
C GLY A 377 -41.92 -7.94 29.98
N SER A 378 -41.17 -8.32 31.02
CA SER A 378 -40.77 -7.36 32.07
C SER A 378 -39.87 -6.23 31.53
N SER A 379 -40.01 -5.03 32.08
CA SER A 379 -39.16 -3.87 31.76
C SER A 379 -37.66 -4.20 31.89
N THR A 380 -37.30 -5.07 32.84
CA THR A 380 -35.93 -5.53 33.07
C THR A 380 -35.40 -6.37 31.91
N THR A 381 -36.24 -7.18 31.25
CA THR A 381 -35.81 -7.90 30.03
C THR A 381 -35.48 -6.96 28.86
N VAL A 382 -36.21 -5.84 28.74
CA VAL A 382 -35.93 -4.81 27.73
C VAL A 382 -34.59 -4.11 28.04
N LYS A 383 -34.37 -3.72 29.31
CA LYS A 383 -33.10 -3.10 29.76
C LYS A 383 -31.90 -4.02 29.56
N ILE A 384 -32.05 -5.33 29.79
CA ILE A 384 -30.99 -6.33 29.52
C ILE A 384 -30.66 -6.38 28.03
N LYS A 385 -31.67 -6.41 27.15
CA LYS A 385 -31.45 -6.40 25.69
C LYS A 385 -30.75 -5.12 25.24
N GLU A 386 -31.17 -3.97 25.76
CA GLU A 386 -30.55 -2.68 25.47
C GLU A 386 -29.09 -2.63 25.93
N LEU A 387 -28.79 -3.09 27.15
CA LEU A 387 -27.43 -3.12 27.69
C LEU A 387 -26.52 -4.06 26.87
N LYS A 388 -27.03 -5.23 26.45
CA LYS A 388 -26.31 -6.15 25.54
C LYS A 388 -26.02 -5.47 24.20
N SER A 389 -26.97 -4.74 23.64
CA SER A 389 -26.79 -3.99 22.39
C SER A 389 -25.71 -2.91 22.55
N LYS A 390 -25.79 -2.09 23.60
CA LYS A 390 -24.78 -1.06 23.92
C LYS A 390 -23.38 -1.66 24.08
N ARG A 391 -23.25 -2.78 24.80
CA ARG A 391 -21.97 -3.49 24.94
C ARG A 391 -21.44 -3.99 23.60
N LYS A 392 -22.31 -4.55 22.73
CA LYS A 392 -21.93 -5.02 21.40
C LYS A 392 -21.43 -3.88 20.50
N ILE A 393 -22.11 -2.73 20.53
CA ILE A 393 -21.69 -1.53 19.79
C ILE A 393 -20.34 -1.02 20.31
N ALA A 394 -20.16 -0.97 21.63
CA ALA A 394 -18.90 -0.50 22.24
C ALA A 394 -17.72 -1.44 21.95
N GLU A 395 -17.93 -2.77 21.99
CA GLU A 395 -16.90 -3.73 21.58
C GLU A 395 -16.56 -3.56 20.09
N ALA A 396 -17.56 -3.36 19.22
CA ALA A 396 -17.30 -3.12 17.80
C ALA A 396 -16.50 -1.83 17.55
N ASP A 397 -16.75 -0.78 18.34
CA ASP A 397 -15.98 0.47 18.32
C ASP A 397 -14.54 0.27 18.79
N HIS A 398 -14.33 -0.44 19.91
CA HIS A 398 -13.00 -0.82 20.39
C HIS A 398 -12.19 -1.57 19.32
N GLN A 399 -12.79 -2.60 18.71
CA GLN A 399 -12.16 -3.36 17.64
C GLN A 399 -11.84 -2.49 16.42
N ARG A 400 -12.72 -1.52 16.09
CA ARG A 400 -12.47 -0.56 15.02
C ARG A 400 -11.27 0.34 15.33
N ILE A 401 -11.15 0.84 16.55
CA ILE A 401 -10.04 1.70 16.97
C ILE A 401 -8.71 0.91 16.94
N ILE A 402 -8.68 -0.31 17.47
CA ILE A 402 -7.49 -1.18 17.38
C ILE A 402 -7.05 -1.37 15.93
N ARG A 403 -7.99 -1.65 15.01
CA ARG A 403 -7.68 -1.79 13.58
C ARG A 403 -7.11 -0.52 12.99
N LYS A 404 -7.73 0.64 13.25
CA LYS A 404 -7.23 1.95 12.82
C LYS A 404 -5.80 2.21 13.31
N LEU A 405 -5.53 1.91 14.58
CA LEU A 405 -4.17 2.03 15.14
C LEU A 405 -3.17 1.11 14.44
N SER A 406 -3.57 -0.14 14.17
CA SER A 406 -2.72 -1.10 13.46
C SER A 406 -2.45 -0.68 12.00
N ILE A 407 -3.46 -0.17 11.29
CA ILE A 407 -3.31 0.35 9.92
C ILE A 407 -2.36 1.55 9.93
N ALA A 408 -2.59 2.53 10.82
CA ALA A 408 -1.72 3.70 10.95
C ALA A 408 -0.27 3.30 11.23
N TYR A 409 -0.05 2.37 12.16
CA TYR A 409 1.29 1.86 12.45
C TYR A 409 1.95 1.18 11.24
N ASN A 410 1.20 0.35 10.50
CA ASN A 410 1.73 -0.28 9.29
C ASN A 410 2.03 0.74 8.18
N LEU A 411 1.24 1.81 8.04
CA LEU A 411 1.52 2.90 7.11
C LEU A 411 2.79 3.66 7.50
N GLU A 412 2.97 3.98 8.79
CA GLU A 412 4.20 4.60 9.30
C GLU A 412 5.43 3.70 9.06
N LEU A 413 5.31 2.40 9.32
CA LEU A 413 6.37 1.43 9.02
C LEU A 413 6.67 1.34 7.53
N ARG A 414 5.65 1.42 6.66
CA ARG A 414 5.84 1.42 5.20
C ARG A 414 6.52 2.69 4.71
N ALA A 415 6.24 3.84 5.29
CA ALA A 415 7.01 5.06 5.02
C ALA A 415 8.50 4.87 5.36
N CYS A 416 8.80 4.00 6.34
CA CYS A 416 10.18 3.61 6.68
C CYS A 416 10.71 2.45 5.81
N ALA A 417 9.85 1.68 5.13
CA ALA A 417 10.21 0.53 4.32
C ALA A 417 10.58 0.95 2.88
N GLY A 418 11.58 0.30 2.30
CA GLY A 418 12.08 0.64 0.98
C GLY A 418 11.34 -0.16 -0.09
N ARG A 419 10.83 0.54 -1.09
CA ARG A 419 10.27 0.02 -2.36
C ARG A 419 8.84 -0.52 -2.25
N GLY A 420 8.11 -0.40 -3.36
CA GLY A 420 6.75 -0.89 -3.54
C GLY A 420 6.65 -2.29 -2.98
N ALA A 421 5.79 -2.45 -1.98
CA ALA A 421 5.82 -3.58 -1.09
C ALA A 421 5.47 -4.83 -1.89
N TYR A 422 6.50 -5.54 -2.33
CA TYR A 422 6.39 -6.93 -2.69
C TYR A 422 5.85 -7.65 -1.46
N LEU A 423 4.57 -8.02 -1.53
CA LEU A 423 3.83 -8.63 -0.42
C LEU A 423 4.25 -10.09 -0.24
N GLY A 424 4.79 -10.70 -1.29
CA GLY A 424 5.24 -12.08 -1.32
C GLY A 424 4.86 -12.77 -2.63
N SER A 425 5.22 -14.05 -2.71
CA SER A 425 4.76 -14.97 -3.76
C SER A 425 3.95 -16.10 -3.15
N ASP A 426 3.05 -16.66 -3.94
CA ASP A 426 2.43 -17.94 -3.61
C ASP A 426 3.15 -19.14 -4.23
N ARG A 427 2.68 -20.36 -3.93
CA ARG A 427 3.17 -21.64 -4.49
C ARG A 427 3.21 -21.70 -6.01
N SER A 428 2.33 -20.97 -6.69
CA SER A 428 2.28 -20.94 -8.14
C SER A 428 3.30 -19.96 -8.74
N GLY A 429 4.12 -19.32 -7.90
CA GLY A 429 5.08 -18.31 -8.31
C GLY A 429 4.44 -16.96 -8.65
N ARG A 430 3.16 -16.75 -8.30
CA ARG A 430 2.50 -15.46 -8.55
C ARG A 430 2.98 -14.45 -7.53
N GLN A 431 3.37 -13.28 -8.01
CA GLN A 431 3.96 -12.22 -7.21
C GLN A 431 2.93 -11.15 -6.91
N TYR A 432 2.82 -10.73 -5.65
CA TYR A 432 1.85 -9.74 -5.20
C TYR A 432 2.52 -8.45 -4.78
N PHE A 433 1.97 -7.32 -5.20
CA PHE A 433 2.53 -5.99 -4.96
C PHE A 433 1.45 -5.02 -4.49
N ALA A 434 1.83 -4.14 -3.59
CA ALA A 434 1.04 -2.96 -3.23
C ALA A 434 1.94 -1.73 -3.10
N LEU A 435 1.48 -0.59 -3.60
CA LEU A 435 2.21 0.67 -3.51
C LEU A 435 1.91 1.38 -2.19
N SER A 436 2.91 2.09 -1.66
CA SER A 436 2.95 2.54 -0.26
C SER A 436 2.04 3.72 0.05
N LEU A 437 1.54 4.41 -0.98
CA LEU A 437 0.80 5.66 -0.87
C LEU A 437 -0.21 5.71 -2.01
N ALA A 438 -1.45 6.08 -1.75
CA ALA A 438 -2.44 6.32 -2.80
C ALA A 438 -2.79 7.81 -2.86
N PRO A 439 -3.13 8.35 -4.04
CA PRO A 439 -3.67 9.70 -4.13
C PRO A 439 -4.94 9.80 -3.30
N LYS A 440 -5.11 10.95 -2.61
CA LYS A 440 -6.20 11.19 -1.64
C LYS A 440 -7.58 11.11 -2.28
N SER A 441 -7.70 11.43 -3.56
CA SER A 441 -8.94 11.36 -4.34
C SER A 441 -8.79 10.30 -5.44
N ALA A 442 -9.41 9.14 -5.28
CA ALA A 442 -9.48 8.13 -6.34
C ALA A 442 -10.91 7.61 -6.55
N HIS A 443 -11.90 8.50 -6.43
CA HIS A 443 -13.14 8.27 -7.17
C HIS A 443 -12.86 8.58 -8.62
N ASN A 444 -12.34 7.57 -9.31
CA ASN A 444 -12.21 7.58 -10.76
C ASN A 444 -13.09 6.45 -11.30
N GLU A 445 -13.76 6.72 -12.42
CA GLU A 445 -14.54 5.72 -13.17
C GLU A 445 -13.65 4.56 -13.62
N ASN A 446 -12.36 4.83 -13.86
CA ASN A 446 -11.37 3.81 -14.21
C ASN A 446 -10.72 3.18 -12.98
N ARG A 447 -11.27 2.03 -12.56
CA ARG A 447 -10.84 1.20 -11.42
C ARG A 447 -9.33 0.91 -11.37
N TRP A 448 -8.67 0.83 -12.52
CA TRP A 448 -7.27 0.41 -12.64
C TRP A 448 -6.27 1.55 -12.91
N GLU A 449 -6.73 2.80 -12.93
CA GLU A 449 -5.87 3.92 -13.32
C GLU A 449 -4.69 4.10 -12.36
N TYR A 450 -4.95 4.03 -11.05
CA TYR A 450 -3.96 4.28 -10.01
C TYR A 450 -3.58 2.99 -9.31
N TRP A 451 -2.42 2.42 -9.61
CA TRP A 451 -1.99 1.13 -9.06
C TRP A 451 -1.77 1.12 -7.55
N SER A 452 -1.73 2.30 -6.94
CA SER A 452 -1.74 2.46 -5.50
C SER A 452 -3.09 2.19 -4.81
N THR A 453 -4.18 2.04 -5.56
CA THR A 453 -5.52 1.86 -4.99
C THR A 453 -5.91 0.39 -4.84
N PHE A 454 -5.08 -0.55 -5.30
CA PHE A 454 -5.37 -1.98 -5.29
C PHE A 454 -4.11 -2.82 -5.09
N VAL A 455 -4.27 -4.11 -4.80
CA VAL A 455 -3.18 -5.08 -4.86
C VAL A 455 -3.06 -5.56 -6.29
N SER A 456 -1.87 -5.46 -6.85
CA SER A 456 -1.55 -6.01 -8.17
C SER A 456 -0.88 -7.37 -8.02
N CYS A 457 -1.14 -8.27 -8.96
CA CYS A 457 -0.54 -9.59 -9.00
C CYS A 457 -0.05 -9.91 -10.40
N TRP A 458 1.20 -10.36 -10.51
CA TRP A 458 1.77 -10.87 -11.75
C TRP A 458 1.86 -12.39 -11.71
N GLY A 459 1.39 -13.04 -12.76
CA GLY A 459 1.62 -14.47 -12.99
C GLY A 459 0.57 -15.11 -13.88
N ALA A 460 0.67 -16.43 -14.08
CA ALA A 460 -0.32 -17.19 -14.82
C ALA A 460 -1.58 -17.43 -13.97
N LYS A 461 -2.75 -17.38 -14.60
CA LYS A 461 -3.93 -18.02 -14.00
C LYS A 461 -3.72 -19.53 -14.06
N THR A 462 -4.41 -20.27 -13.20
CA THR A 462 -4.42 -21.75 -13.14
C THR A 462 -4.64 -22.44 -14.49
N ASP A 463 -5.11 -21.72 -15.51
CA ASP A 463 -5.55 -22.24 -16.80
C ASP A 463 -4.44 -22.17 -17.88
N GLY A 464 -3.18 -21.93 -17.50
CA GLY A 464 -2.02 -22.04 -18.41
C GLY A 464 -1.85 -20.92 -19.44
N ILE A 465 -2.57 -19.80 -19.28
CA ILE A 465 -2.42 -18.64 -20.16
C ILE A 465 -1.16 -17.84 -19.79
N GLN A 466 -0.57 -17.15 -20.77
CA GLN A 466 0.54 -16.23 -20.59
C GLN A 466 0.39 -15.37 -19.32
N PRO A 467 1.50 -15.14 -18.57
CA PRO A 467 1.50 -14.28 -17.40
C PRO A 467 0.92 -12.91 -17.71
N ARG A 468 0.06 -12.41 -16.82
CA ARG A 468 -0.54 -11.09 -16.94
C ARG A 468 -0.71 -10.44 -15.58
N TRP A 469 -1.00 -9.14 -15.60
CA TRP A 469 -1.34 -8.38 -14.40
C TRP A 469 -2.80 -8.57 -14.02
N TYR A 470 -3.04 -8.85 -12.74
CA TYR A 470 -4.36 -8.91 -12.11
C TYR A 470 -4.49 -7.89 -10.99
N GLY A 471 -5.69 -7.37 -10.77
CA GLY A 471 -5.97 -6.38 -9.74
C GLY A 471 -7.00 -6.84 -8.72
N PHE A 472 -6.77 -6.50 -7.45
CA PHE A 472 -7.67 -6.74 -6.32
C PHE A 472 -7.84 -5.45 -5.50
N ASP A 473 -8.96 -4.78 -5.70
CA ASP A 473 -9.33 -3.52 -5.04
C ASP A 473 -10.51 -3.69 -4.06
N ASN A 474 -11.17 -4.85 -4.05
CA ASN A 474 -12.25 -5.14 -3.12
C ASN A 474 -11.68 -5.84 -1.87
N PRO A 475 -11.88 -5.27 -0.66
CA PRO A 475 -11.42 -5.87 0.59
C PRO A 475 -11.93 -7.30 0.81
N SER A 476 -13.16 -7.60 0.41
CA SER A 476 -13.76 -8.92 0.57
C SER A 476 -13.09 -9.97 -0.32
N GLU A 477 -12.72 -9.59 -1.55
CA GLU A 477 -11.98 -10.45 -2.49
C GLU A 477 -10.55 -10.72 -1.99
N LEU A 478 -9.88 -9.71 -1.40
CA LEU A 478 -8.56 -9.90 -0.80
C LEU A 478 -8.58 -10.86 0.40
N ARG A 479 -9.61 -10.78 1.24
CA ARG A 479 -9.79 -11.72 2.37
C ARG A 479 -10.07 -13.14 1.86
N LEU A 480 -10.84 -13.26 0.79
CA LEU A 480 -11.09 -14.54 0.13
C LEU A 480 -9.82 -15.14 -0.48
N LEU A 481 -9.02 -14.32 -1.15
CA LEU A 481 -7.70 -14.70 -1.68
C LEU A 481 -6.78 -15.17 -0.54
N ALA A 482 -6.67 -14.39 0.55
CA ALA A 482 -5.87 -14.76 1.71
C ALA A 482 -6.30 -16.10 2.31
N GLY A 483 -7.61 -16.33 2.47
CA GLY A 483 -8.14 -17.61 2.96
C GLY A 483 -7.89 -18.78 2.00
N THR A 484 -7.95 -18.54 0.68
CA THR A 484 -7.65 -19.55 -0.34
C THR A 484 -6.16 -19.93 -0.29
N LEU A 485 -5.27 -18.95 -0.17
CA LEU A 485 -3.83 -19.19 -0.01
C LEU A 485 -3.55 -19.99 1.26
N GLU A 486 -4.14 -19.61 2.40
CA GLU A 486 -3.99 -20.32 3.68
C GLU A 486 -4.55 -21.75 3.65
N HIS A 487 -5.63 -22.00 2.91
CA HIS A 487 -6.18 -23.34 2.75
C HIS A 487 -5.24 -24.23 1.90
N ASN A 488 -4.72 -23.67 0.81
CA ASN A 488 -3.77 -24.36 -0.06
C ASN A 488 -2.46 -24.67 0.66
N THR A 489 -2.05 -23.86 1.64
CA THR A 489 -0.88 -24.18 2.46
C THR A 489 -1.10 -25.37 3.36
N LYS A 490 -2.26 -25.45 4.01
CA LYS A 490 -2.63 -26.58 4.90
C LYS A 490 -2.75 -27.91 4.18
N GLN A 491 -3.11 -27.91 2.89
CA GLN A 491 -3.26 -29.14 2.09
C GLN A 491 -1.94 -29.66 1.49
N GLY A 492 -0.86 -28.88 1.48
CA GLY A 492 0.41 -29.32 0.89
C GLY A 492 1.62 -28.95 1.72
N SER A 493 2.20 -29.89 2.46
CA SER A 493 3.46 -29.74 3.22
C SER A 493 3.54 -28.53 4.18
N THR A 494 4.59 -28.46 4.99
CA THR A 494 4.75 -27.42 6.02
C THR A 494 4.70 -26.00 5.43
N PRO A 495 3.89 -25.09 5.99
CA PRO A 495 3.79 -23.71 5.50
C PRO A 495 5.16 -23.03 5.53
N SER A 496 5.52 -22.37 4.44
CA SER A 496 6.74 -21.57 4.42
C SER A 496 6.47 -20.26 5.17
N LYS A 497 7.49 -19.72 5.87
CA LYS A 497 7.38 -18.43 6.58
C LYS A 497 7.01 -17.27 5.63
N GLU A 498 7.24 -17.42 4.34
CA GLU A 498 6.92 -16.41 3.32
C GLU A 498 5.42 -16.39 2.99
N GLU A 499 4.77 -17.56 2.92
CA GLU A 499 3.32 -17.65 2.68
C GLU A 499 2.52 -17.04 3.83
N ASP A 500 2.91 -17.33 5.07
CA ASP A 500 2.30 -16.72 6.26
C ASP A 500 2.46 -15.19 6.27
N SER A 501 3.57 -14.69 5.73
CA SER A 501 3.83 -13.26 5.58
C SER A 501 2.94 -12.62 4.50
N LEU A 502 2.74 -13.31 3.37
CA LEU A 502 1.87 -12.84 2.29
C LEU A 502 0.41 -12.76 2.74
N VAL A 503 -0.12 -13.83 3.35
CA VAL A 503 -1.49 -13.88 3.87
C VAL A 503 -1.73 -12.73 4.85
N ARG A 504 -0.82 -12.51 5.80
CA ARG A 504 -0.92 -11.39 6.74
C ARG A 504 -0.88 -10.04 6.03
N SER A 505 -0.01 -9.86 5.05
CA SER A 505 0.12 -8.61 4.31
C SER A 505 -1.13 -8.27 3.48
N LEU A 506 -1.74 -9.28 2.85
CA LEU A 506 -3.01 -9.14 2.14
C LEU A 506 -4.15 -8.74 3.07
N LEU A 507 -4.25 -9.35 4.26
CA LEU A 507 -5.26 -8.99 5.26
C LEU A 507 -5.08 -7.56 5.78
N VAL A 508 -3.84 -7.14 6.07
CA VAL A 508 -3.54 -5.76 6.47
C VAL A 508 -3.92 -4.77 5.38
N PHE A 509 -3.66 -5.11 4.11
CA PHE A 509 -4.04 -4.25 2.99
C PHE A 509 -5.56 -4.22 2.77
N ALA A 510 -6.26 -5.35 2.93
CA ALA A 510 -7.72 -5.39 2.86
C ALA A 510 -8.36 -4.48 3.92
N ASP A 511 -7.83 -4.49 5.15
CA ASP A 511 -8.28 -3.60 6.22
C ASP A 511 -7.99 -2.12 5.91
N PHE A 512 -6.83 -1.82 5.31
CA PHE A 512 -6.51 -0.47 4.81
C PHE A 512 -7.51 0.01 3.75
N LEU A 513 -7.85 -0.83 2.76
CA LEU A 513 -8.84 -0.49 1.74
C LEU A 513 -10.24 -0.30 2.35
N ASP A 514 -10.63 -1.14 3.30
CA ASP A 514 -11.89 -1.02 4.04
C ASP A 514 -12.02 0.33 4.75
N ASP A 515 -10.95 0.79 5.41
CA ASP A 515 -10.91 2.08 6.08
C ASP A 515 -10.97 3.23 5.08
N ARG A 516 -10.33 3.09 3.92
CA ARG A 516 -10.38 4.09 2.86
C ARG A 516 -11.74 4.20 2.19
N ILE A 517 -12.46 3.10 1.98
CA ILE A 517 -13.79 3.12 1.35
C ILE A 517 -14.84 3.76 2.29
N LYS A 518 -14.62 3.70 3.61
CA LYS A 518 -15.56 4.19 4.63
C LYS A 518 -15.35 5.65 5.03
N ASN A 519 -14.20 6.24 4.74
CA ASN A 519 -13.86 7.64 5.04
C ASN A 519 -13.74 8.42 3.74
#